data_AF-A0A173UK02-F1
#
_entry.id   AF-A0A173UK02-F1
#
_cell.length_a   1.000
_cell.length_b   1.000
_cell.length_c   1.000
_cell.angle_alpha   90.00
_cell.angle_beta   90.00
_cell.angle_gamma   90.00
#
_symmetry.space_group_name_H-M   'P 1'
#
loop_
_entity.id
_entity.type
_entity.pdbx_description
1 polymer ?
#
loop_
_entity_poly.entity_id
_entity_poly.type
_entity_poly.pdbx_seq_one_letter_code
_entity_poly.pdbx_strand_id
1 'polypeptide(L)' 'MGSGAIKWHVHCSVCGAFIEKSAQSDSEVECKKCRSTLEIFVKDDMVSVRPIHIRDEQLKSRMRTYSRKMMNQGS' A
#
# COMPACT_ATOMS: atom_id res chain seq x y z
N MET A 1 25.85 0.15 23.71
CA MET A 1 25.30 -0.87 22.80
C MET A 1 24.50 -0.13 21.74
N GLY A 2 25.01 -0.03 20.51
CA GLY A 2 24.40 0.79 19.48
C GLY A 2 23.03 0.21 19.10
N SER A 3 21.98 1.00 19.27
CA SER A 3 20.64 0.73 18.75
C SER A 3 20.68 0.76 17.22
N GLY A 4 21.23 -0.31 16.62
CA GLY A 4 21.26 -0.48 15.19
C GLY A 4 19.85 -0.69 14.70
N ALA A 5 19.25 0.34 14.08
CA ALA A 5 17.95 0.20 13.45
C ALA A 5 17.96 -1.00 12.50
N ILE A 6 17.05 -1.96 12.72
CA ILE A 6 16.95 -3.14 11.86
C ILE A 6 16.57 -2.67 10.46
N LYS A 7 17.35 -3.11 9.48
CA LYS A 7 17.12 -2.82 8.07
C LYS A 7 16.27 -3.92 7.48
N TRP A 8 15.13 -3.54 6.94
CA TRP A 8 14.20 -4.41 6.25
C TRP A 8 14.22 -4.09 4.76
N HIS A 9 14.20 -5.14 3.97
CA HIS A 9 14.00 -5.06 2.52
C HIS A 9 12.56 -5.45 2.23
N VAL A 10 11.78 -4.52 1.70
CA VAL A 10 10.37 -4.75 1.37
C VAL A 10 10.09 -4.37 -0.08
N HIS A 11 9.03 -4.94 -0.63
CA HIS A 11 8.56 -4.60 -1.97
C HIS A 11 7.32 -3.72 -1.90
N CYS A 12 7.20 -2.78 -2.84
CA CYS A 12 5.98 -2.04 -3.07
C CYS A 12 4.88 -3.01 -3.50
N SER A 13 3.80 -3.09 -2.72
CA SER A 13 2.64 -3.94 -3.02
C SER A 13 1.89 -3.54 -4.30
N VAL A 14 2.12 -2.32 -4.83
CA VAL A 14 1.48 -1.81 -6.05
C VAL A 14 2.27 -2.15 -7.31
N CYS A 15 3.58 -1.87 -7.33
CA CYS A 15 4.39 -1.99 -8.55
C CYS A 15 5.58 -2.95 -8.43
N GLY A 16 5.75 -3.62 -7.28
CA GLY A 16 6.84 -4.56 -7.00
C GLY A 16 8.23 -3.93 -6.81
N ALA A 17 8.34 -2.59 -6.90
CA ALA A 17 9.62 -1.90 -6.73
C ALA A 17 10.23 -2.19 -5.35
N PHE A 18 11.55 -2.36 -5.33
CA PHE A 18 12.31 -2.57 -4.12
C PHE A 18 12.34 -1.30 -3.25
N ILE A 19 12.13 -1.46 -1.95
CA ILE A 19 12.13 -0.40 -0.94
C ILE A 19 13.00 -0.87 0.23
N GLU A 20 14.16 -0.24 0.42
CA GLU A 20 14.97 -0.41 1.63
C GLU A 20 14.47 0.55 2.71
N LYS A 21 14.14 0.03 3.90
CA LYS A 21 13.70 0.82 5.05
C LYS A 21 14.34 0.32 6.33
N SER A 22 14.91 1.22 7.12
CA SER A 22 15.26 0.97 8.51
C SER A 22 14.15 1.54 9.40
N ALA A 23 13.42 0.69 10.12
CA ALA A 23 12.39 1.10 11.06
C ALA A 23 12.17 0.03 12.13
N GLN A 24 11.99 0.46 13.38
CA GLN A 24 11.58 -0.39 14.50
C GLN A 24 10.11 -0.17 14.88
N SER A 25 9.41 0.69 14.14
CA SER A 25 8.02 1.07 14.38
C SER A 25 7.28 1.20 13.06
N ASP A 26 5.96 1.27 13.15
CA ASP A 26 5.10 1.57 12.02
C ASP A 26 5.51 2.89 11.36
N SER A 27 5.43 2.96 10.02
CA SER A 27 5.78 4.16 9.28
C SER A 27 5.13 4.23 7.90
N GLU A 28 4.92 5.45 7.42
CA GLU A 28 4.53 5.70 6.03
C GLU A 28 5.77 5.79 5.12
N VAL A 29 5.66 5.27 3.91
CA VAL A 29 6.68 5.39 2.86
C VAL A 29 6.03 5.67 1.51
N GLU A 30 6.61 6.60 0.76
CA GLU A 30 6.23 6.81 -0.64
C GLU A 30 7.12 5.95 -1.56
N CYS A 31 6.49 5.17 -2.45
CA CYS A 31 7.21 4.45 -3.48
C CYS A 31 7.71 5.42 -4.55
N LYS A 32 9.03 5.57 -4.68
CA LYS A 32 9.65 6.47 -5.69
C LYS A 32 9.29 6.13 -7.15
N LYS A 33 8.92 4.87 -7.45
CA LYS A 33 8.60 4.42 -8.81
C LYS A 33 7.17 4.77 -9.22
N CYS A 34 6.17 4.39 -8.42
CA CYS A 34 4.75 4.57 -8.76
C CYS A 34 4.07 5.71 -7.97
N ARG A 35 4.82 6.39 -7.09
CA ARG A 35 4.34 7.46 -6.20
C ARG A 35 3.16 7.05 -5.31
N SER A 36 3.02 5.74 -5.07
CA SER A 36 2.02 5.24 -4.14
C SER A 36 2.52 5.36 -2.72
N THR A 37 1.69 5.89 -1.85
CA THR A 37 1.91 5.90 -0.42
C THR A 37 1.60 4.52 0.17
N LEU A 38 2.51 3.98 0.96
CA LEU A 38 2.41 2.69 1.60
C LEU A 38 2.58 2.86 3.11
N GLU A 39 1.85 2.06 3.86
CA GLU A 39 1.99 1.91 5.30
C GLU A 39 2.78 0.64 5.60
N ILE A 40 3.84 0.78 6.39
CA ILE A 40 4.67 -0.31 6.87
C ILE A 40 4.33 -0.53 8.33
N PHE A 41 3.93 -1.75 8.66
CA PHE A 41 3.73 -2.21 10.03
C PHE A 41 4.92 -3.03 10.50
N VAL A 42 5.41 -2.75 11.70
CA VAL A 42 6.53 -3.47 12.32
C VAL A 42 6.08 -3.98 13.68
N LYS A 43 6.04 -5.29 13.85
CA LYS A 43 5.67 -5.93 15.12
C LYS A 43 6.43 -7.24 15.27
N ASP A 44 7.06 -7.45 16.43
CA ASP A 44 7.79 -8.69 16.76
C ASP A 44 8.77 -9.13 15.65
N ASP A 45 9.54 -8.17 15.10
CA ASP A 45 10.45 -8.35 13.95
C ASP A 45 9.78 -8.84 12.64
N MET A 46 8.45 -8.78 12.56
CA MET A 46 7.68 -9.01 11.35
C MET A 46 7.32 -7.68 10.69
N VAL A 47 7.50 -7.61 9.36
CA VAL A 47 7.18 -6.42 8.56
C VAL A 47 6.08 -6.72 7.56
N SER A 48 5.01 -5.92 7.61
CA SER A 48 3.90 -5.98 6.66
C SER A 48 3.77 -4.66 5.91
N VAL A 49 3.68 -4.71 4.58
CA VAL A 49 3.50 -3.53 3.73
C VAL A 49 2.11 -3.51 3.12
N ARG A 50 1.36 -2.42 3.34
CA ARG A 50 0.03 -2.22 2.79
C ARG A 50 -0.01 -0.90 2.02
N PRO A 51 -0.67 -0.83 0.85
CA PRO A 51 -0.88 0.46 0.21
C PRO A 51 -1.90 1.28 1.01
N ILE A 52 -1.59 2.55 1.23
CA ILE A 52 -2.57 3.51 1.75
C ILE A 52 -3.53 3.80 0.61
N HIS A 53 -4.69 3.15 0.67
CA HIS A 53 -5.74 3.36 -0.31
C HIS A 53 -6.38 4.74 -0.09
N ILE A 54 -5.74 5.81 -0.58
CA ILE A 54 -6.49 7.04 -0.84
C ILE A 54 -7.26 6.82 -2.14
N ARG A 55 -8.55 6.53 -1.96
CA ARG A 55 -9.73 6.87 -2.79
C ARG A 55 -10.70 5.70 -2.87
N ASP A 56 -11.27 5.42 -1.70
CA ASP A 56 -12.61 4.84 -1.56
C ASP A 56 -13.58 5.42 -2.61
N GLU A 57 -13.51 6.74 -2.89
CA GLU A 57 -14.27 7.43 -3.93
C GLU A 57 -14.01 6.97 -5.38
N GLN A 58 -12.75 6.74 -5.79
CA GLN A 58 -12.45 6.30 -7.16
C GLN A 58 -12.85 4.83 -7.37
N LEU A 59 -12.63 4.00 -6.35
CA LEU A 59 -13.09 2.62 -6.35
C LEU A 59 -14.63 2.57 -6.36
N LYS A 60 -15.29 3.35 -5.49
CA LYS A 60 -16.76 3.52 -5.47
C LYS A 60 -17.29 4.02 -6.82
N SER A 61 -16.62 4.97 -7.46
CA SER A 61 -17.02 5.49 -8.78
C SER A 61 -16.93 4.41 -9.86
N ARG A 62 -15.84 3.62 -9.88
CA ARG A 62 -15.70 2.46 -10.77
C ARG A 62 -16.77 1.40 -10.49
N MET A 63 -17.05 1.10 -9.23
CA MET A 63 -18.11 0.17 -8.83
C MET A 63 -19.49 0.67 -9.27
N ARG A 64 -19.83 1.95 -9.06
CA ARG A 64 -21.09 2.55 -9.52
C ARG A 64 -21.26 2.43 -11.04
N THR A 65 -20.20 2.71 -11.79
CA THR A 65 -20.21 2.59 -13.26
C THR A 65 -20.45 1.15 -13.70
N TYR A 66 -19.78 0.19 -13.06
CA TYR A 66 -19.96 -1.23 -13.33
C TYR A 66 -21.39 -1.70 -12.97
N SER A 67 -21.89 -1.38 -11.78
CA SER A 67 -23.26 -1.71 -11.36
C SER A 67 -24.32 -1.18 -12.31
N ARG A 68 -24.15 0.06 -12.80
CA ARG A 68 -25.09 0.65 -13.79
C ARG A 68 -25.07 -0.11 -15.12
N LYS A 69 -23.89 -0.50 -15.62
CA LYS A 69 -23.79 -1.29 -16.86
C LYS A 69 -24.47 -2.65 -16.73
N MET A 70 -24.32 -3.32 -15.58
CA MET A 70 -24.93 -4.61 -15.32
C MET A 70 -26.46 -4.52 -15.24
N MET A 71 -27.02 -3.46 -14.64
CA MET A 71 -28.48 -3.25 -14.58
C MET A 71 -29.09 -2.89 -15.95
N ASN A 72 -28.36 -2.18 -16.81
CA ASN A 72 -28.86 -1.76 -18.12
C ASN A 72 -28.76 -2.82 -19.23
N GLN A 73 -28.11 -3.97 -18.98
CA GLN A 73 -28.02 -5.07 -19.96
C GLN A 73 -29.21 -6.04 -19.90
N GLY A 74 -30.18 -5.81 -19.01
CA GLY A 74 -31.36 -6.67 -18.81
C GLY A 74 -32.69 -6.05 -19.27
N SER A 75 -32.69 -5.07 -20.17
CA SER A 75 -33.90 -4.46 -20.76
C SER A 75 -33.92 -4.58 -22.26
#